data_AF-A0A1H6LV09-F1
#
_entry.id   AF-A0A1H6LV09-F1
#
_cell.length_a   1.000
_cell.length_b   1.000
_cell.length_c   1.000
_cell.angle_alpha   90.00
_cell.angle_beta   90.00
_cell.angle_gamma   90.00
#
_symmetry.space_group_name_H-M   'P 1'
#
loop_
_entity.id
_entity.type
_entity.pdbx_description
1 polymer ?
#
loop_
_entity_poly.entity_id
_entity_poly.type
_entity_poly.pdbx_seq_one_letter_code
_entity_poly.pdbx_strand_id
1 'polypeptide(L)'
;MARDGITKHQVQQVRNELIAQGRHPSVELVRSELGTGSNTTILKYLRELEVDEKGRLDNLSALSDELGQFVGHLAQRLQEEAMQRIQTTEERHNLVVAERQRQLDVLRQELMAISEHRDKLEHQHREALAQIEELKHARHQDALQLSSITAENRHLSGTIQDKDKHIQSLEEKHTHARQALEHYRESVKTQREQEQHRHDHQVQQLQAELRLSHQALSVKQQECTTLKAQTQQQSAELQHATQSVSKIEQQLLGIQNSQQQTEQKLYRKDTELNRLQKQHEDLQQQYAEAAAKVASLQEKEQTWLQEKAALSASLITQQQLWQTFSTVNAISTPPRYAKGEDVIVIDAEHALYDRIGQVERCVKKRDGSVKYSVSFDGETYTLPDRILRLA
;
A
#
# COMPACT_ATOMS: atom_id res chain seq x y z
N MET A 1 150.29 -175.82 -68.43
CA MET A 1 149.83 -174.91 -69.49
C MET A 1 148.55 -174.24 -69.02
N ALA A 2 148.71 -173.01 -68.55
CA ALA A 2 147.68 -172.17 -67.96
C ALA A 2 146.76 -171.62 -69.05
N ARG A 3 145.45 -171.64 -68.83
CA ARG A 3 144.47 -170.92 -69.65
C ARG A 3 143.41 -170.31 -68.75
N ASP A 4 143.11 -169.06 -69.08
CA ASP A 4 142.59 -167.98 -68.24
C ASP A 4 141.28 -168.29 -67.53
N GLY A 5 141.23 -167.91 -66.24
CA GLY A 5 140.00 -167.91 -65.45
C GLY A 5 139.16 -166.65 -65.73
N ILE A 6 137.84 -166.81 -65.60
CA ILE A 6 136.82 -165.76 -65.76
C ILE A 6 137.11 -164.55 -64.85
N THR A 7 136.88 -163.32 -65.35
CA THR A 7 137.01 -162.07 -64.58
C THR A 7 135.66 -161.52 -64.08
N LYS A 8 135.64 -160.86 -62.90
CA LYS A 8 134.44 -160.23 -62.29
C LYS A 8 133.69 -159.30 -63.26
N HIS A 9 134.42 -158.55 -64.10
CA HIS A 9 133.85 -157.63 -65.08
C HIS A 9 133.04 -158.34 -66.17
N GLN A 10 133.48 -159.51 -66.63
CA GLN A 10 132.74 -160.29 -67.65
C GLN A 10 131.43 -160.82 -67.07
N VAL A 11 131.44 -161.29 -65.82
CA VAL A 11 130.21 -161.68 -65.09
C VAL A 11 129.29 -160.48 -64.86
N GLN A 12 129.83 -159.30 -64.57
CA GLN A 12 129.05 -158.08 -64.39
C GLN A 12 128.37 -157.61 -65.68
N GLN A 13 129.06 -157.70 -66.81
CA GLN A 13 128.49 -157.31 -68.10
C GLN A 13 127.32 -158.21 -68.50
N VAL A 14 127.50 -159.53 -68.42
CA VAL A 14 126.41 -160.49 -68.68
C VAL A 14 125.27 -160.35 -67.67
N ARG A 15 125.56 -160.11 -66.38
CA ARG A 15 124.53 -159.81 -65.38
C ARG A 15 123.71 -158.57 -65.78
N ASN A 16 124.37 -157.48 -66.15
CA ASN A 16 123.71 -156.23 -66.51
C ASN A 16 122.90 -156.37 -67.82
N GLU A 17 123.40 -157.12 -68.79
CA GLU A 17 122.65 -157.45 -70.02
C GLU A 17 121.41 -158.29 -69.71
N LEU A 18 121.51 -159.29 -68.84
CA LEU A 18 120.36 -160.09 -68.41
C LEU A 18 119.33 -159.25 -67.64
N ILE A 19 119.76 -158.37 -66.74
CA ILE A 19 118.88 -157.44 -66.02
C ILE A 19 118.21 -156.44 -66.98
N ALA A 20 118.95 -155.89 -67.94
CA ALA A 20 118.39 -155.01 -68.97
C ALA A 20 117.38 -155.74 -69.87
N GLN A 21 117.56 -157.05 -70.09
CA GLN A 21 116.60 -157.93 -70.76
C GLN A 21 115.44 -158.41 -69.85
N GLY A 22 115.41 -157.97 -68.58
CA GLY A 22 114.38 -158.34 -67.60
C GLY A 22 114.43 -159.79 -67.12
N ARG A 23 115.51 -160.52 -67.38
CA ARG A 23 115.71 -161.92 -66.93
C ARG A 23 116.55 -161.95 -65.67
N HIS A 24 116.14 -162.76 -64.69
CA HIS A 24 116.88 -162.86 -63.42
C HIS A 24 118.23 -163.57 -63.66
N PRO A 25 119.38 -162.93 -63.32
CA PRO A 25 120.70 -163.47 -63.63
C PRO A 25 121.01 -164.69 -62.73
N SER A 26 120.61 -165.87 -63.20
CA SER A 26 120.90 -167.15 -62.55
C SER A 26 122.23 -167.70 -63.04
N VAL A 27 122.93 -168.45 -62.18
CA VAL A 27 124.30 -168.92 -62.42
C VAL A 27 124.41 -169.72 -63.73
N GLU A 28 123.40 -170.56 -64.04
CA GLU A 28 123.35 -171.32 -65.29
C GLU A 28 123.16 -170.42 -66.52
N LEU A 29 122.35 -169.36 -66.41
CA LEU A 29 122.09 -168.42 -67.50
C LEU A 29 123.32 -167.56 -67.79
N VAL A 30 124.00 -167.10 -66.73
CA VAL A 30 125.25 -166.36 -66.87
C VAL A 30 126.33 -167.26 -67.47
N ARG A 31 126.36 -168.54 -67.08
CA ARG A 31 127.30 -169.51 -67.65
C ARG A 31 127.00 -169.86 -69.11
N SER A 32 125.73 -169.94 -69.53
CA SER A 32 125.40 -170.21 -70.94
C SER A 32 125.90 -169.09 -71.85
N GLU A 33 125.79 -167.83 -71.41
CA GLU A 33 126.25 -166.67 -72.18
C GLU A 33 127.78 -166.50 -72.13
N LEU A 34 128.43 -166.79 -71.00
CA LEU A 34 129.91 -166.77 -70.90
C LEU A 34 130.58 -168.00 -71.54
N GLY A 35 129.82 -169.06 -71.82
CA GLY A 35 130.27 -170.32 -72.43
C GLY A 35 131.25 -171.15 -71.59
N THR A 36 131.88 -170.58 -70.56
CA THR A 36 132.98 -171.21 -69.82
C THR A 36 133.02 -170.81 -68.35
N GLY A 37 133.52 -171.74 -67.54
CA GLY A 37 133.96 -171.56 -66.16
C GLY A 37 132.98 -171.98 -65.05
N SER A 38 133.53 -172.06 -63.84
CA SER A 38 132.96 -172.82 -62.71
C SER A 38 131.76 -172.11 -62.08
N ASN A 39 130.66 -172.83 -61.86
CA ASN A 39 129.45 -172.30 -61.20
C ASN A 39 129.76 -171.59 -59.87
N THR A 40 130.75 -172.08 -59.10
CA THR A 40 131.16 -171.50 -57.81
C THR A 40 131.80 -170.12 -57.96
N THR A 41 132.59 -169.90 -59.02
CA THR A 41 133.27 -168.61 -59.28
C THR A 41 132.27 -167.56 -59.78
N ILE A 42 131.34 -167.95 -60.65
CA ILE A 42 130.27 -167.06 -61.13
C ILE A 42 129.36 -166.62 -59.97
N LEU A 43 128.97 -167.54 -59.08
CA LEU A 43 128.13 -167.24 -57.92
C LEU A 43 128.84 -166.30 -56.93
N LYS A 44 130.16 -166.48 -56.73
CA LYS A 44 130.97 -165.56 -55.92
C LYS A 44 130.95 -164.15 -56.49
N TYR A 45 131.21 -163.99 -57.79
CA TYR A 45 131.22 -162.66 -58.42
C TYR A 45 129.83 -162.01 -58.47
N LEU A 46 128.75 -162.76 -58.71
CA LEU A 46 127.39 -162.23 -58.62
C LEU A 46 127.08 -161.69 -57.22
N ARG A 47 127.46 -162.41 -56.17
CA ARG A 47 127.21 -161.98 -54.78
C ARG A 47 128.05 -160.77 -54.37
N GLU A 48 129.30 -160.67 -54.81
CA GLU A 48 130.13 -159.47 -54.57
C GLU A 48 129.53 -158.22 -55.22
N LEU A 49 128.96 -158.34 -56.43
CA LEU A 49 128.36 -157.21 -57.13
C LEU A 49 127.05 -156.71 -56.51
N GLU A 50 126.31 -157.57 -55.78
CA GLU A 50 125.12 -157.14 -55.01
C GLU A 50 125.49 -156.34 -53.75
N VAL A 51 126.68 -156.56 -53.18
CA VAL A 51 127.15 -155.82 -52.00
C VAL A 51 127.60 -154.41 -52.37
N ASP A 52 128.28 -154.25 -53.51
CA ASP A 52 128.78 -152.95 -54.01
C ASP A 52 127.63 -151.98 -54.36
N GLU A 53 126.47 -152.47 -54.84
CA GLU A 53 125.29 -151.64 -55.12
C GLU A 53 124.59 -151.14 -53.85
N LYS A 54 124.50 -151.98 -52.81
CA LYS A 54 123.84 -151.62 -51.54
C LYS A 54 124.54 -150.47 -50.83
N GLY A 55 125.88 -150.47 -50.77
CA GLY A 55 126.64 -149.40 -50.12
C GLY A 55 126.56 -148.03 -50.81
N ARG A 56 126.25 -147.99 -52.11
CA ARG A 56 126.14 -146.72 -52.87
C ARG A 56 124.77 -146.05 -52.69
N LEU A 57 123.72 -146.83 -52.47
CA LEU A 57 122.37 -146.34 -52.18
C LEU A 57 122.29 -145.74 -50.76
N ASP A 58 123.00 -146.32 -49.78
CA ASP A 58 123.03 -145.82 -48.41
C ASP A 58 123.64 -144.40 -48.29
N ASN A 59 124.69 -144.10 -49.07
CA ASN A 59 125.35 -142.78 -49.05
C ASN A 59 124.51 -141.65 -49.67
N LEU A 60 123.68 -141.94 -50.67
CA LEU A 60 122.79 -140.94 -51.28
C LEU A 60 121.58 -140.64 -50.38
N SER A 61 121.10 -141.63 -49.62
CA SER A 61 120.06 -141.43 -48.62
C SER A 61 120.55 -140.54 -47.47
N ALA A 62 121.78 -140.76 -46.97
CA ALA A 62 122.34 -139.97 -45.89
C ALA A 62 122.52 -138.47 -46.24
N LEU A 63 122.97 -138.15 -47.45
CA LEU A 63 123.13 -136.75 -47.90
C LEU A 63 121.78 -136.04 -48.09
N SER A 64 120.76 -136.76 -48.56
CA SER A 64 119.39 -136.24 -48.67
C SER A 64 118.77 -135.96 -47.30
N ASP A 65 119.07 -136.80 -46.30
CA ASP A 65 118.59 -136.62 -44.92
C ASP A 65 119.25 -135.41 -44.24
N GLU A 66 120.55 -135.18 -44.42
CA GLU A 66 121.26 -134.01 -43.86
C GLU A 66 120.77 -132.68 -44.45
N LEU A 67 120.57 -132.61 -45.77
CA LEU A 67 119.99 -131.42 -46.42
C LEU A 67 118.53 -131.21 -46.01
N GLY A 68 117.75 -132.29 -45.86
CA GLY A 68 116.38 -132.24 -45.34
C GLY A 68 116.30 -131.66 -43.92
N GLN A 69 117.24 -132.04 -43.04
CA GLN A 69 117.34 -131.49 -41.69
C GLN A 69 117.70 -130.00 -41.68
N PHE A 70 118.65 -129.56 -42.50
CA PHE A 70 119.03 -128.13 -42.56
C PHE A 70 117.90 -127.25 -43.13
N VAL A 71 117.23 -127.70 -44.19
CA VAL A 71 116.05 -127.01 -44.74
C VAL A 71 114.90 -127.01 -43.72
N GLY A 72 114.72 -128.10 -42.96
CA GLY A 72 113.76 -128.18 -41.85
C GLY A 72 114.04 -127.17 -40.74
N HIS A 73 115.30 -127.04 -40.31
CA HIS A 73 115.70 -126.04 -39.32
C HIS A 73 115.57 -124.59 -39.84
N LEU A 74 115.89 -124.34 -41.11
CA LEU A 74 115.70 -123.03 -41.73
C LEU A 74 114.20 -122.68 -41.83
N ALA A 75 113.36 -123.64 -42.24
CA ALA A 75 111.91 -123.47 -42.27
C ALA A 75 111.34 -123.21 -40.86
N GLN A 76 111.82 -123.93 -39.85
CA GLN A 76 111.44 -123.71 -38.45
C GLN A 76 111.86 -122.31 -37.97
N ARG A 77 113.09 -121.87 -38.25
CA ARG A 77 113.55 -120.52 -37.89
C ARG A 77 112.76 -119.42 -38.60
N LEU A 78 112.46 -119.61 -39.89
CA LEU A 78 111.62 -118.68 -40.65
C LEU A 78 110.19 -118.67 -40.10
N GLN A 79 109.65 -119.80 -39.67
CA GLN A 79 108.35 -119.89 -39.02
C GLN A 79 108.34 -119.21 -37.66
N GLU A 80 109.38 -119.38 -36.84
CA GLU A 80 109.56 -118.69 -35.55
C GLU A 80 109.65 -117.16 -35.75
N GLU A 81 110.46 -116.69 -36.69
CA GLU A 81 110.57 -115.26 -37.02
C GLU A 81 109.25 -114.69 -37.57
N ALA A 82 108.54 -115.45 -38.41
CA ALA A 82 107.22 -115.07 -38.92
C ALA A 82 106.21 -114.98 -37.77
N MET A 83 106.18 -115.95 -36.85
CA MET A 83 105.34 -115.92 -35.65
C MET A 83 105.68 -114.73 -34.74
N GLN A 84 106.96 -114.44 -34.50
CA GLN A 84 107.37 -113.26 -33.72
C GLN A 84 106.94 -111.95 -34.38
N ARG A 85 107.07 -111.84 -35.71
CA ARG A 85 106.56 -110.68 -36.45
C ARG A 85 105.05 -110.56 -36.34
N ILE A 86 104.31 -111.67 -36.47
CA ILE A 86 102.86 -111.68 -36.28
C ILE A 86 102.50 -111.22 -34.87
N GLN A 87 103.08 -111.81 -33.83
CA GLN A 87 102.83 -111.44 -32.44
C GLN A 87 103.12 -109.96 -32.17
N THR A 88 104.27 -109.45 -32.61
CA THR A 88 104.60 -108.02 -32.44
C THR A 88 103.66 -107.09 -33.21
N THR A 89 103.18 -107.50 -34.39
CA THR A 89 102.16 -106.73 -35.13
C THR A 89 100.79 -106.80 -34.48
N GLU A 90 100.40 -107.96 -33.92
CA GLU A 90 99.15 -108.15 -33.19
C GLU A 90 99.14 -107.33 -31.90
N GLU A 91 100.23 -107.33 -31.14
CA GLU A 91 100.39 -106.49 -29.95
C GLU A 91 100.29 -105.00 -30.29
N ARG A 92 101.00 -104.55 -31.33
CA ARG A 92 100.90 -103.16 -31.80
C ARG A 92 99.49 -102.83 -32.28
N HIS A 93 98.85 -103.73 -33.00
CA HIS A 93 97.48 -103.55 -33.46
C HIS A 93 96.51 -103.45 -32.28
N ASN A 94 96.61 -104.36 -31.30
CA ASN A 94 95.79 -104.36 -30.09
C ASN A 94 95.97 -103.06 -29.29
N LEU A 95 97.19 -102.53 -29.19
CA LEU A 95 97.44 -101.21 -28.58
C LEU A 95 96.75 -100.08 -29.33
N VAL A 96 96.84 -100.06 -30.67
CA VAL A 96 96.16 -99.04 -31.50
C VAL A 96 94.63 -99.16 -31.39
N VAL A 97 94.09 -100.38 -31.39
CA VAL A 97 92.66 -100.62 -31.22
C VAL A 97 92.20 -100.16 -29.85
N ALA A 98 92.93 -100.47 -28.78
CA ALA A 98 92.61 -100.03 -27.42
C ALA A 98 92.65 -98.50 -27.30
N GLU A 99 93.64 -97.85 -27.88
CA GLU A 99 93.75 -96.38 -27.89
C GLU A 99 92.60 -95.73 -28.68
N ARG A 100 92.26 -96.28 -29.86
CA ARG A 100 91.09 -95.82 -30.64
C ARG A 100 89.78 -96.03 -29.91
N GLN A 101 89.61 -97.15 -29.22
CA GLN A 101 88.42 -97.41 -28.39
C GLN A 101 88.32 -96.39 -27.26
N ARG A 102 89.40 -96.10 -26.54
CA ARG A 102 89.42 -95.04 -25.52
C ARG A 102 89.04 -93.68 -26.09
N GLN A 103 89.58 -93.30 -27.24
CA GLN A 103 89.24 -92.04 -27.91
C GLN A 103 87.75 -91.99 -28.30
N LEU A 104 87.19 -93.09 -28.81
CA LEU A 104 85.76 -93.18 -29.11
C LEU A 104 84.90 -93.07 -27.87
N ASP A 105 85.31 -93.66 -26.75
CA ASP A 105 84.56 -93.59 -25.50
C ASP A 105 84.59 -92.19 -24.88
N VAL A 106 85.75 -91.50 -24.94
CA VAL A 106 85.84 -90.08 -24.54
C VAL A 106 84.95 -89.20 -25.42
N LEU A 107 85.03 -89.35 -26.74
CA LEU A 107 84.17 -88.58 -27.67
C LEU A 107 82.68 -88.87 -27.46
N ARG A 108 82.31 -90.12 -27.14
CA ARG A 108 80.92 -90.47 -26.79
C ARG A 108 80.47 -89.77 -25.50
N GLN A 109 81.32 -89.74 -24.48
CA GLN A 109 81.01 -89.04 -23.23
C GLN A 109 80.86 -87.53 -23.45
N GLU A 110 81.74 -86.92 -24.25
CA GLU A 110 81.64 -85.51 -24.62
C GLU A 110 80.36 -85.20 -25.41
N LEU A 111 80.01 -86.05 -26.40
CA LEU A 111 78.76 -85.91 -27.14
C LEU A 111 77.53 -86.05 -26.25
N MET A 112 77.54 -86.99 -25.31
CA MET A 112 76.47 -87.14 -24.32
C MET A 112 76.36 -85.89 -23.44
N ALA A 113 77.47 -85.38 -22.90
CA ALA A 113 77.48 -84.16 -22.08
C ALA A 113 76.96 -82.95 -22.86
N ILE A 114 77.39 -82.76 -24.11
CA ILE A 114 76.91 -81.67 -24.98
C ILE A 114 75.41 -81.83 -25.26
N SER A 115 74.93 -83.05 -25.51
CA SER A 115 73.50 -83.30 -25.75
C SER A 115 72.66 -82.97 -24.52
N GLU A 116 73.09 -83.38 -23.32
CA GLU A 116 72.40 -83.04 -22.07
C GLU A 116 72.41 -81.53 -21.80
N HIS A 117 73.53 -80.85 -22.08
CA HIS A 117 73.62 -79.40 -21.95
C HIS A 117 72.70 -78.68 -22.94
N ARG A 118 72.63 -79.14 -24.19
CA ARG A 118 71.72 -78.60 -25.20
C ARG A 118 70.26 -78.78 -24.76
N ASP A 119 69.89 -79.98 -24.31
CA ASP A 119 68.51 -80.26 -23.92
C ASP A 119 68.09 -79.44 -22.68
N LYS A 120 69.01 -79.22 -21.72
CA LYS A 120 68.80 -78.30 -20.59
C LYS A 120 68.59 -76.85 -21.06
N LEU A 121 69.42 -76.37 -21.98
CA LEU A 121 69.33 -75.01 -22.51
C LEU A 121 68.05 -74.80 -23.34
N GLU A 122 67.66 -75.79 -24.14
CA GLU A 122 66.40 -75.78 -24.89
C GLU A 122 65.18 -75.80 -23.95
N HIS A 123 65.27 -76.49 -22.81
CA HIS A 123 64.23 -76.45 -21.79
C HIS A 123 64.11 -75.06 -21.15
N GLN A 124 65.23 -74.49 -20.69
CA GLN A 124 65.27 -73.14 -20.12
C GLN A 124 64.79 -72.07 -21.12
N HIS A 125 65.14 -72.21 -22.39
CA HIS A 125 64.67 -71.30 -23.43
C HIS A 125 63.15 -71.39 -23.62
N ARG A 126 62.58 -72.61 -23.64
CA ARG A 126 61.13 -72.81 -23.71
C ARG A 126 60.40 -72.23 -22.49
N GLU A 127 60.95 -72.42 -21.29
CA GLU A 127 60.38 -71.84 -20.06
C GLU A 127 60.42 -70.30 -20.09
N ALA A 128 61.54 -69.71 -20.50
CA ALA A 128 61.67 -68.26 -20.63
C ALA A 128 60.69 -67.68 -21.66
N LEU A 129 60.50 -68.36 -22.80
CA LEU A 129 59.49 -67.97 -23.80
C LEU A 129 58.08 -68.04 -23.24
N ALA A 130 57.73 -69.09 -22.49
CA ALA A 130 56.43 -69.21 -21.84
C ALA A 130 56.18 -68.06 -20.85
N GLN A 131 57.16 -67.74 -20.01
CA GLN A 131 57.07 -66.62 -19.06
C GLN A 131 56.92 -65.27 -19.77
N ILE A 132 57.62 -65.05 -20.90
CA ILE A 132 57.49 -63.83 -21.69
C ILE A 132 56.08 -63.69 -22.24
N GLU A 133 55.48 -64.76 -22.76
CA GLU A 133 54.10 -64.72 -23.26
C GLU A 133 53.08 -64.50 -22.14
N GLU A 134 53.24 -65.13 -20.98
CA GLU A 134 52.41 -64.86 -19.80
C GLU A 134 52.49 -63.40 -19.36
N LEU A 135 53.70 -62.83 -19.26
CA LEU A 135 53.89 -61.42 -18.90
C LEU A 135 53.33 -60.46 -19.96
N LYS A 136 53.42 -60.81 -21.25
CA LYS A 136 52.78 -60.03 -22.33
C LYS A 136 51.27 -60.05 -22.19
N HIS A 137 50.67 -61.22 -21.91
CA HIS A 137 49.24 -61.33 -21.67
C HIS A 137 48.79 -60.54 -20.45
N ALA A 138 49.49 -60.65 -19.32
CA ALA A 138 49.22 -59.87 -18.12
C ALA A 138 49.31 -58.36 -18.40
N ARG A 139 50.39 -57.89 -19.04
CA ARG A 139 50.55 -56.48 -19.43
C ARG A 139 49.46 -56.00 -20.37
N HIS A 140 49.00 -56.84 -21.30
CA HIS A 140 47.90 -56.51 -22.19
C HIS A 140 46.58 -56.35 -21.43
N GLN A 141 46.29 -57.26 -20.49
CA GLN A 141 45.11 -57.15 -19.62
C GLN A 141 45.16 -55.88 -18.78
N ASP A 142 46.31 -55.58 -18.15
CA ASP A 142 46.49 -54.34 -17.37
C ASP A 142 46.30 -53.09 -18.25
N ALA A 143 46.82 -53.09 -19.48
CA ALA A 143 46.65 -51.98 -20.42
C ALA A 143 45.17 -51.76 -20.79
N LEU A 144 44.41 -52.84 -20.99
CA LEU A 144 42.97 -52.75 -21.23
C LEU A 144 42.21 -52.24 -20.00
N GLN A 145 42.55 -52.71 -18.80
CA GLN A 145 41.95 -52.24 -17.56
C GLN A 145 42.24 -50.75 -17.31
N LEU A 146 43.50 -50.32 -17.48
CA LEU A 146 43.87 -48.90 -17.39
C LEU A 146 43.14 -48.05 -18.43
N SER A 147 43.01 -48.55 -19.67
CA SER A 147 42.22 -47.86 -20.70
C SER A 147 40.75 -47.71 -20.29
N SER A 148 40.13 -48.76 -19.75
CA SER A 148 38.76 -48.72 -19.26
C SER A 148 38.58 -47.72 -18.10
N ILE A 149 39.46 -47.79 -17.10
CA ILE A 149 39.42 -46.88 -15.93
C ILE A 149 39.66 -45.43 -16.34
N THR A 150 40.57 -45.18 -17.28
CA THR A 150 40.82 -43.82 -17.79
C THR A 150 39.63 -43.28 -18.59
N ALA A 151 38.94 -44.12 -19.35
CA ALA A 151 37.71 -43.75 -20.04
C ALA A 151 36.58 -43.43 -19.06
N GLU A 152 36.39 -44.26 -18.03
CA GLU A 152 35.40 -44.03 -16.97
C GLU A 152 35.68 -42.75 -16.19
N ASN A 153 36.95 -42.51 -15.80
CA ASN A 153 37.34 -41.26 -15.13
C ASN A 153 37.08 -40.02 -16.00
N ARG A 154 37.34 -40.10 -17.31
CA ARG A 154 37.00 -38.99 -18.23
C ARG A 154 35.49 -38.77 -18.30
N HIS A 155 34.70 -39.84 -18.39
CA HIS A 155 33.25 -39.75 -18.40
C HIS A 155 32.70 -39.13 -17.10
N LEU A 156 33.16 -39.62 -15.94
CA LEU A 156 32.76 -39.11 -14.63
C LEU A 156 33.17 -37.65 -14.46
N SER A 157 34.39 -37.28 -14.88
CA SER A 157 34.85 -35.89 -14.87
C SER A 157 33.98 -34.97 -15.74
N GLY A 158 33.61 -35.42 -16.96
CA GLY A 158 32.67 -34.71 -17.81
C GLY A 158 31.29 -34.55 -17.17
N THR A 159 30.76 -35.61 -16.56
CA THR A 159 29.47 -35.57 -15.86
C THR A 159 29.49 -34.61 -14.67
N ILE A 160 30.61 -34.53 -13.94
CA ILE A 160 30.80 -33.57 -12.85
C ILE A 160 30.79 -32.15 -13.40
N GLN A 161 31.55 -31.86 -14.47
CA GLN A 161 31.56 -30.53 -15.09
C GLN A 161 30.19 -30.09 -15.60
N ASP A 162 29.41 -31.00 -16.17
CA ASP A 162 28.05 -30.69 -16.65
C ASP A 162 27.09 -30.42 -15.49
N LYS A 163 27.23 -31.17 -14.38
CA LYS A 163 26.48 -30.91 -13.14
C LYS A 163 26.87 -29.57 -12.52
N ASP A 164 28.16 -29.22 -12.50
CA ASP A 164 28.63 -27.94 -11.98
C ASP A 164 28.06 -26.76 -12.79
N LYS A 165 28.07 -26.86 -14.13
CA LYS A 165 27.41 -25.86 -14.99
C LYS A 165 25.91 -25.77 -14.73
N HIS A 166 25.25 -26.91 -14.50
CA HIS A 166 23.83 -26.92 -14.18
C HIS A 166 23.54 -26.25 -12.83
N ILE A 167 24.36 -26.52 -11.81
CA ILE A 167 24.26 -25.88 -10.49
C ILE A 167 24.46 -24.38 -10.63
N GLN A 168 25.50 -23.93 -11.34
CA GLN A 168 25.74 -22.50 -11.60
C GLN A 168 24.53 -21.83 -12.27
N SER A 169 23.96 -22.47 -13.31
CA SER A 169 22.75 -21.95 -13.97
C SER A 169 21.53 -21.87 -13.04
N LEU A 170 21.37 -22.83 -12.12
CA LEU A 170 20.30 -22.80 -11.12
C LEU A 170 20.54 -21.69 -10.08
N GLU A 171 21.78 -21.53 -9.62
CA GLU A 171 22.17 -20.46 -8.70
C GLU A 171 21.91 -19.08 -9.31
N GLU A 172 22.29 -18.86 -10.57
CA GLU A 172 21.97 -17.63 -11.32
C GLU A 172 20.46 -17.37 -11.41
N LYS A 173 19.66 -18.39 -11.71
CA LYS A 173 18.19 -18.26 -11.70
C LYS A 173 17.66 -17.90 -10.31
N HIS A 174 18.24 -18.48 -9.25
CA HIS A 174 17.87 -18.17 -7.87
C HIS A 174 18.27 -16.75 -7.46
N THR A 175 19.46 -16.28 -7.85
CA THR A 175 19.90 -14.91 -7.57
C THR A 175 19.03 -13.90 -8.31
N HIS A 176 18.72 -14.14 -9.59
CA HIS A 176 17.79 -13.29 -10.34
C HIS A 176 16.39 -13.28 -9.75
N ALA A 177 15.86 -14.42 -9.30
CA ALA A 177 14.57 -14.48 -8.63
C ALA A 177 14.57 -13.68 -7.31
N ARG A 178 15.66 -13.74 -6.52
CA ARG A 178 15.81 -12.94 -5.30
C ARG A 178 15.88 -11.44 -5.62
N GLN A 179 16.69 -11.03 -6.59
CA GLN A 179 16.81 -9.64 -7.02
C GLN A 179 15.46 -9.10 -7.53
N ALA A 180 14.73 -9.87 -8.33
CA ALA A 180 13.40 -9.49 -8.80
C ALA A 180 12.40 -9.29 -7.63
N LEU A 181 12.45 -10.16 -6.62
CA LEU A 181 11.62 -10.00 -5.41
C LEU A 181 12.04 -8.79 -4.56
N GLU A 182 13.34 -8.50 -4.47
CA GLU A 182 13.85 -7.30 -3.79
C GLU A 182 13.36 -6.03 -4.49
N HIS A 183 13.52 -5.95 -5.82
CA HIS A 183 13.00 -4.83 -6.61
C HIS A 183 11.48 -4.69 -6.49
N TYR A 184 10.73 -5.80 -6.49
CA TYR A 184 9.29 -5.76 -6.26
C TYR A 184 8.95 -5.23 -4.85
N ARG A 185 9.65 -5.70 -3.80
CA ARG A 185 9.46 -5.22 -2.42
C ARG A 185 9.78 -3.73 -2.29
N GLU A 186 10.88 -3.27 -2.88
CA GLU A 186 11.26 -1.86 -2.92
C GLU A 186 10.25 -1.02 -3.70
N SER A 187 9.76 -1.51 -4.84
CA SER A 187 8.73 -0.84 -5.64
C SER A 187 7.41 -0.71 -4.86
N VAL A 188 6.96 -1.77 -4.19
CA VAL A 188 5.74 -1.70 -3.35
C VAL A 188 5.96 -0.77 -2.15
N LYS A 189 7.13 -0.80 -1.53
CA LYS A 189 7.48 0.09 -0.41
C LYS A 189 7.41 1.56 -0.85
N THR A 190 8.10 1.91 -1.94
CA THR A 190 8.12 3.27 -2.49
C THR A 190 6.73 3.71 -2.96
N GLN A 191 5.92 2.83 -3.55
CA GLN A 191 4.53 3.13 -3.87
C GLN A 191 3.72 3.49 -2.61
N ARG A 192 3.82 2.68 -1.55
CA ARG A 192 3.13 2.94 -0.28
C ARG A 192 3.61 4.23 0.37
N GLU A 193 4.90 4.54 0.33
CA GLU A 193 5.46 5.80 0.84
C GLU A 193 4.93 7.01 0.05
N GLN A 194 4.86 6.92 -1.28
CA GLN A 194 4.26 7.96 -2.12
C GLN A 194 2.77 8.15 -1.83
N GLU A 195 2.03 7.06 -1.69
CA GLU A 195 0.62 7.10 -1.28
C GLU A 195 0.48 7.75 0.10
N GLN A 196 1.27 7.36 1.09
CA GLN A 196 1.25 7.96 2.43
C GLN A 196 1.52 9.47 2.37
N HIS A 197 2.53 9.91 1.62
CA HIS A 197 2.82 11.34 1.45
C HIS A 197 1.67 12.10 0.78
N ARG A 198 0.99 11.51 -0.21
CA ARG A 198 -0.21 12.11 -0.83
C ARG A 198 -1.35 12.23 0.17
N HIS A 199 -1.61 11.18 0.96
CA HIS A 199 -2.65 11.19 1.99
C HIS A 199 -2.33 12.23 3.08
N ASP A 200 -1.09 12.28 3.57
CA ASP A 200 -0.66 13.27 4.57
C ASP A 200 -0.83 14.70 4.04
N HIS A 201 -0.52 14.93 2.76
CA HIS A 201 -0.74 16.23 2.12
C HIS A 201 -2.23 16.59 2.03
N GLN A 202 -3.10 15.66 1.62
CA GLN A 202 -4.56 15.87 1.59
C GLN A 202 -5.12 16.17 2.99
N VAL A 203 -4.65 15.44 4.01
CA VAL A 203 -5.06 15.68 5.42
C VAL A 203 -4.64 17.09 5.86
N GLN A 204 -3.42 17.53 5.54
CA GLN A 204 -2.97 18.89 5.85
C GLN A 204 -3.79 19.97 5.13
N GLN A 205 -4.13 19.75 3.85
CA GLN A 205 -5.00 20.65 3.09
C GLN A 205 -6.39 20.76 3.74
N LEU A 206 -7.04 19.63 4.02
CA LEU A 206 -8.34 19.60 4.70
C LEU A 206 -8.29 20.24 6.09
N GLN A 207 -7.21 20.04 6.85
CA GLN A 207 -7.01 20.72 8.13
C GLN A 207 -6.84 22.24 7.97
N ALA A 208 -6.21 22.71 6.89
CA ALA A 208 -6.11 24.13 6.59
C ALA A 208 -7.48 24.72 6.19
N GLU A 209 -8.23 24.05 5.32
CA GLU A 209 -9.59 24.44 4.93
C GLU A 209 -10.54 24.45 6.14
N LEU A 210 -10.44 23.45 7.01
CA LEU A 210 -11.21 23.38 8.25
C LEU A 210 -10.90 24.58 9.15
N ARG A 211 -9.62 24.96 9.29
CA ARG A 211 -9.22 26.16 10.06
C ARG A 211 -9.78 27.44 9.45
N LEU A 212 -9.71 27.59 8.12
CA LEU A 212 -10.27 28.75 7.42
C LEU A 212 -11.79 28.83 7.57
N SER A 213 -12.49 27.70 7.46
CA SER A 213 -13.94 27.62 7.66
C SER A 213 -14.34 27.97 9.10
N HIS A 214 -13.62 27.46 10.11
CA HIS A 214 -13.85 27.85 11.51
C HIS A 214 -13.61 29.35 11.74
N GLN A 215 -12.57 29.93 11.14
CA GLN A 215 -12.32 31.37 11.23
C GLN A 215 -13.47 32.17 10.59
N ALA A 216 -13.94 31.77 9.40
CA ALA A 216 -15.07 32.41 8.73
C ALA A 216 -16.36 32.29 9.56
N LEU A 217 -16.62 31.12 10.16
CA LEU A 217 -17.75 30.90 11.06
C LEU A 217 -17.67 31.79 12.30
N SER A 218 -16.49 31.93 12.91
CA SER A 218 -16.27 32.83 14.04
C SER A 218 -16.58 34.28 13.69
N VAL A 219 -16.16 34.75 12.49
CA VAL A 219 -16.49 36.09 11.99
C VAL A 219 -18.00 36.24 11.80
N LYS A 220 -18.67 35.28 11.16
CA LYS A 220 -20.14 35.30 10.99
C LYS A 220 -20.90 35.24 12.30
N GLN A 221 -20.39 34.53 13.29
CA GLN A 221 -20.97 34.49 14.63
C GLN A 221 -20.83 35.86 15.30
N GLN A 222 -19.68 36.52 15.19
CA GLN A 222 -19.49 37.89 15.67
C GLN A 222 -20.46 38.87 14.97
N GLU A 223 -20.58 38.83 13.65
CA GLU A 223 -21.55 39.63 12.88
C GLU A 223 -23.01 39.37 13.35
N CYS A 224 -23.40 38.12 13.57
CA CYS A 224 -24.73 37.80 14.08
C CYS A 224 -24.97 38.35 15.48
N THR A 225 -23.95 38.31 16.36
CA THR A 225 -24.07 38.88 17.71
C THR A 225 -24.20 40.40 17.69
N THR A 226 -23.45 41.11 16.82
CA THR A 226 -23.56 42.56 16.68
C THR A 226 -24.91 42.96 16.08
N LEU A 227 -25.38 42.27 15.05
CA LEU A 227 -26.72 42.49 14.48
C LEU A 227 -27.82 42.23 15.51
N LYS A 228 -27.72 41.15 16.29
CA LYS A 228 -28.68 40.87 17.37
C LYS A 228 -28.71 41.98 18.41
N ALA A 229 -27.55 42.52 18.79
CA ALA A 229 -27.46 43.67 19.69
C ALA A 229 -28.09 44.92 19.08
N GLN A 230 -27.85 45.20 17.79
CA GLN A 230 -28.48 46.32 17.08
C GLN A 230 -30.00 46.16 16.99
N THR A 231 -30.52 44.96 16.68
CA THR A 231 -31.97 44.69 16.66
C THR A 231 -32.58 44.87 18.04
N GLN A 232 -31.90 44.44 19.10
CA GLN A 232 -32.34 44.70 20.47
C GLN A 232 -32.39 46.20 20.78
N GLN A 233 -31.35 46.96 20.39
CA GLN A 233 -31.33 48.41 20.55
C GLN A 233 -32.48 49.08 19.78
N GLN A 234 -32.66 48.77 18.50
CA GLN A 234 -33.76 49.29 17.69
C GLN A 234 -35.13 48.91 18.25
N SER A 235 -35.29 47.70 18.80
CA SER A 235 -36.53 47.29 19.45
C SER A 235 -36.82 48.11 20.71
N ALA A 236 -35.80 48.45 21.49
CA ALA A 236 -35.93 49.31 22.66
C ALA A 236 -36.25 50.76 22.26
N GLU A 237 -35.62 51.28 21.20
CA GLU A 237 -35.93 52.59 20.61
C GLU A 237 -37.38 52.64 20.08
N LEU A 238 -37.84 51.59 19.38
CA LEU A 238 -39.23 51.46 18.94
C LEU A 238 -40.20 51.41 20.12
N GLN A 239 -39.92 50.61 21.16
CA GLN A 239 -40.74 50.58 22.37
C GLN A 239 -40.81 51.95 23.04
N HIS A 240 -39.68 52.65 23.16
CA HIS A 240 -39.65 54.01 23.69
C HIS A 240 -40.45 54.99 22.82
N ALA A 241 -40.32 54.91 21.49
CA ALA A 241 -41.08 55.72 20.54
C ALA A 241 -42.59 55.43 20.66
N THR A 242 -43.01 54.15 20.71
CA THR A 242 -44.42 53.77 20.92
C THR A 242 -44.95 54.27 22.26
N GLN A 243 -44.16 54.18 23.33
CA GLN A 243 -44.54 54.76 24.62
C GLN A 243 -44.67 56.29 24.55
N SER A 244 -43.79 56.97 23.82
CA SER A 244 -43.87 58.43 23.62
C SER A 244 -45.10 58.82 22.80
N VAL A 245 -45.41 58.08 21.73
CA VAL A 245 -46.63 58.25 20.94
C VAL A 245 -47.86 58.02 21.80
N SER A 246 -47.93 56.94 22.58
CA SER A 246 -49.04 56.67 23.49
C SER A 246 -49.22 57.79 24.52
N LYS A 247 -48.14 58.36 25.06
CA LYS A 247 -48.20 59.55 25.94
C LYS A 247 -48.76 60.76 25.21
N ILE A 248 -48.33 61.02 23.98
CA ILE A 248 -48.85 62.12 23.15
C ILE A 248 -50.33 61.89 22.82
N GLU A 249 -50.73 60.68 22.44
CA GLU A 249 -52.13 60.32 22.19
C GLU A 249 -53.00 60.53 23.43
N GLN A 250 -52.52 60.14 24.62
CA GLN A 250 -53.20 60.42 25.89
C GLN A 250 -53.33 61.92 26.17
N GLN A 251 -52.27 62.71 25.91
CA GLN A 251 -52.32 64.16 26.02
C GLN A 251 -53.31 64.78 25.02
N LEU A 252 -53.33 64.29 23.78
CA LEU A 252 -54.21 64.76 22.71
C LEU A 252 -55.67 64.43 23.04
N LEU A 253 -55.97 63.22 23.52
CA LEU A 253 -57.29 62.86 24.08
C LEU A 253 -57.68 63.76 25.27
N GLY A 254 -56.74 64.07 26.16
CA GLY A 254 -56.95 65.01 27.26
C GLY A 254 -57.31 66.42 26.79
N ILE A 255 -56.58 66.93 25.78
CA ILE A 255 -56.85 68.22 25.14
C ILE A 255 -58.19 68.19 24.38
N GLN A 256 -58.51 67.11 23.67
CA GLN A 256 -59.77 66.97 22.95
C GLN A 256 -60.96 66.93 23.92
N ASN A 257 -60.82 66.25 25.05
CA ASN A 257 -61.84 66.25 26.11
C ASN A 257 -61.99 67.64 26.73
N SER A 258 -60.89 68.35 27.01
CA SER A 258 -60.96 69.72 27.54
C SER A 258 -61.55 70.69 26.52
N GLN A 259 -61.20 70.55 25.23
CA GLN A 259 -61.79 71.27 24.12
C GLN A 259 -63.30 71.02 24.04
N GLN A 260 -63.76 69.76 24.05
CA GLN A 260 -65.18 69.43 24.07
C GLN A 260 -65.89 70.02 25.30
N GLN A 261 -65.26 69.99 26.48
CA GLN A 261 -65.81 70.65 27.66
C GLN A 261 -65.91 72.17 27.48
N THR A 262 -64.93 72.81 26.86
CA THR A 262 -64.98 74.24 26.54
C THR A 262 -66.02 74.57 25.48
N GLU A 263 -66.16 73.74 24.44
CA GLU A 263 -67.20 73.87 23.42
C GLU A 263 -68.60 73.70 24.02
N GLN A 264 -68.80 72.73 24.92
CA GLN A 264 -70.05 72.59 25.66
C GLN A 264 -70.32 73.81 26.57
N LYS A 265 -69.29 74.34 27.24
CA LYS A 265 -69.41 75.59 28.03
C LYS A 265 -69.77 76.78 27.15
N LEU A 266 -69.15 76.90 25.97
CA LEU A 266 -69.47 77.92 24.97
C LEU A 266 -70.91 77.75 24.47
N TYR A 267 -71.34 76.55 24.12
CA TYR A 267 -72.72 76.27 23.72
C TYR A 267 -73.74 76.63 24.82
N ARG A 268 -73.43 76.32 26.09
CA ARG A 268 -74.24 76.78 27.23
C ARG A 268 -74.27 78.30 27.34
N LYS A 269 -73.14 78.97 27.13
CA LYS A 269 -73.07 80.44 27.13
C LYS A 269 -73.81 81.06 25.94
N ASP A 270 -73.75 80.47 24.75
CA ASP A 270 -74.50 80.90 23.57
C ASP A 270 -76.01 80.70 23.74
N THR A 271 -76.44 79.61 24.37
CA THR A 271 -77.86 79.39 24.69
C THR A 271 -78.35 80.35 25.78
N GLU A 272 -77.54 80.64 26.80
CA GLU A 272 -77.80 81.71 27.78
C GLU A 272 -77.88 83.09 27.09
N LEU A 273 -76.95 83.42 26.19
CA LEU A 273 -76.94 84.66 25.43
C LEU A 273 -78.17 84.78 24.52
N ASN A 274 -78.52 83.73 23.78
CA ASN A 274 -79.73 83.71 22.96
C ASN A 274 -81.00 83.87 23.81
N ARG A 275 -81.04 83.26 25.00
CA ARG A 275 -82.14 83.45 25.94
C ARG A 275 -82.19 84.89 26.44
N LEU A 276 -81.04 85.48 26.80
CA LEU A 276 -80.95 86.88 27.21
C LEU A 276 -81.34 87.83 26.07
N GLN A 277 -80.92 87.53 24.84
CA GLN A 277 -81.29 88.29 23.64
C GLN A 277 -82.80 88.23 23.40
N LYS A 278 -83.42 87.04 23.46
CA LYS A 278 -84.89 86.92 23.41
C LYS A 278 -85.58 87.67 24.53
N GLN A 279 -85.08 87.56 25.77
CA GLN A 279 -85.59 88.34 26.89
C GLN A 279 -85.44 89.84 26.64
N HIS A 280 -84.36 90.28 25.99
CA HIS A 280 -84.13 91.68 25.67
C HIS A 280 -85.04 92.17 24.53
N GLU A 281 -85.27 91.34 23.51
CA GLU A 281 -86.24 91.56 22.42
C GLU A 281 -87.67 91.63 22.96
N ASP A 282 -88.07 90.70 23.84
CA ASP A 282 -89.38 90.71 24.51
C ASP A 282 -89.53 91.97 25.37
N LEU A 283 -88.49 92.37 26.11
CA LEU A 283 -88.51 93.60 26.91
C LEU A 283 -88.56 94.85 26.04
N GLN A 284 -87.89 94.85 24.88
CA GLN A 284 -88.00 95.91 23.87
C GLN A 284 -89.40 95.97 23.28
N GLN A 285 -90.04 94.83 22.98
CA GLN A 285 -91.42 94.78 22.53
C GLN A 285 -92.37 95.32 23.61
N GLN A 286 -92.21 94.90 24.87
CA GLN A 286 -92.99 95.45 26.00
C GLN A 286 -92.79 96.95 26.16
N TYR A 287 -91.55 97.45 25.97
CA TYR A 287 -91.26 98.88 26.00
C TYR A 287 -91.91 99.61 24.82
N ALA A 288 -91.91 99.04 23.62
CA ALA A 288 -92.57 99.59 22.44
C ALA A 288 -94.10 99.60 22.58
N GLU A 289 -94.70 98.54 23.14
CA GLU A 289 -96.13 98.47 23.44
C GLU A 289 -96.53 99.47 24.53
N ALA A 290 -95.72 99.63 25.57
CA ALA A 290 -95.92 100.65 26.59
C ALA A 290 -95.80 102.05 26.00
N ALA A 291 -94.80 102.30 25.14
CA ALA A 291 -94.65 103.56 24.43
C ALA A 291 -95.82 103.85 23.49
N ALA A 292 -96.35 102.85 22.78
CA ALA A 292 -97.54 102.98 21.94
C ALA A 292 -98.80 103.26 22.77
N LYS A 293 -98.96 102.62 23.94
CA LYS A 293 -100.03 102.95 24.89
C LYS A 293 -99.91 104.39 25.40
N VAL A 294 -98.71 104.85 25.75
CA VAL A 294 -98.46 106.24 26.16
C VAL A 294 -98.78 107.21 25.02
N ALA A 295 -98.37 106.92 23.78
CA ALA A 295 -98.70 107.73 22.61
C ALA A 295 -100.22 107.80 22.39
N SER A 296 -100.95 106.69 22.52
CA SER A 296 -102.41 106.68 22.39
C SER A 296 -103.13 107.44 23.51
N LEU A 297 -102.56 107.46 24.72
CA LEU A 297 -103.08 108.25 25.84
C LEU A 297 -102.79 109.74 25.64
N GLN A 298 -101.62 110.09 25.10
CA GLN A 298 -101.28 111.47 24.72
C GLN A 298 -102.17 111.98 23.58
N GLU A 299 -102.52 111.14 22.62
CA GLU A 299 -103.46 111.51 21.54
C GLU A 299 -104.88 111.74 22.08
N LYS A 300 -105.32 110.90 23.05
CA LYS A 300 -106.58 111.12 23.79
C LYS A 300 -106.54 112.40 24.64
N GLU A 301 -105.40 112.72 25.24
CA GLU A 301 -105.21 113.95 26.01
C GLU A 301 -105.22 115.19 25.12
N GLN A 302 -104.60 115.13 23.94
CA GLN A 302 -104.61 116.19 22.93
C GLN A 302 -106.01 116.45 22.38
N THR A 303 -106.77 115.40 22.04
CA THR A 303 -108.16 115.53 21.58
C THR A 303 -109.07 116.10 22.67
N TRP A 304 -108.90 115.67 23.92
CA TRP A 304 -109.61 116.24 25.06
C TRP A 304 -109.28 117.73 25.30
N LEU A 305 -108.01 118.12 25.14
CA LEU A 305 -107.59 119.52 25.23
C LEU A 305 -108.18 120.38 24.10
N GLN A 306 -108.30 119.84 22.88
CA GLN A 306 -108.95 120.51 21.75
C GLN A 306 -110.46 120.70 21.97
N GLU A 307 -111.15 119.69 22.52
CA GLU A 307 -112.56 119.80 22.89
C GLU A 307 -112.80 120.83 24.01
N LYS A 308 -111.93 120.86 25.02
CA LYS A 308 -111.97 121.87 26.09
C LYS A 308 -111.76 123.29 25.54
N ALA A 309 -110.84 123.46 24.59
CA ALA A 309 -110.61 124.75 23.93
C ALA A 309 -111.84 125.21 23.12
N ALA A 310 -112.48 124.31 22.37
CA ALA A 310 -113.70 124.62 21.61
C ALA A 310 -114.88 125.02 22.52
N LEU A 311 -115.06 124.33 23.65
CA LEU A 311 -116.09 124.68 24.65
C LEU A 311 -115.81 126.01 25.37
N SER A 312 -114.53 126.36 25.57
CA SER A 312 -114.18 127.67 26.14
C SER A 312 -114.44 128.83 25.17
N ALA A 313 -114.30 128.62 23.86
CA ALA A 313 -114.56 129.63 22.83
C ALA A 313 -116.07 129.90 22.64
N SER A 314 -116.94 128.90 22.83
CA SER A 314 -118.40 129.10 22.83
C SER A 314 -118.90 129.83 24.09
N LEU A 315 -118.22 129.65 25.23
CA LEU A 315 -118.53 130.37 26.47
C LEU A 315 -118.20 131.87 26.37
N ILE A 316 -117.11 132.22 25.70
CA ILE A 316 -116.66 133.62 25.51
C ILE A 316 -117.56 134.38 24.52
N THR A 317 -118.09 133.69 23.50
CA THR A 317 -119.02 134.29 22.53
C THR A 317 -120.43 134.48 23.10
N GLN A 318 -120.88 133.63 24.05
CA GLN A 318 -122.08 133.92 24.84
C GLN A 318 -121.87 135.07 25.84
N GLN A 319 -120.66 135.24 26.39
CA GLN A 319 -120.34 136.35 27.30
C GLN A 319 -120.35 137.73 26.65
N GLN A 320 -120.01 137.85 25.36
CA GLN A 320 -119.98 139.14 24.65
C GLN A 320 -121.38 139.64 24.21
N LEU A 321 -122.35 138.74 24.00
CA LEU A 321 -123.75 139.12 23.68
C LEU A 321 -124.55 139.53 24.92
N TRP A 322 -124.07 139.21 26.12
CA TRP A 322 -124.73 139.54 27.39
C TRP A 322 -124.37 140.92 27.96
N GLN A 323 -123.33 141.59 27.46
CA GLN A 323 -122.88 142.88 28.00
C GLN A 323 -123.57 144.11 27.40
N THR A 324 -124.39 143.98 26.36
CA THR A 324 -125.02 145.13 25.67
C THR A 324 -126.45 145.45 26.11
N PHE A 325 -127.08 144.69 27.04
CA PHE A 325 -128.54 144.75 27.25
C PHE A 325 -129.09 144.92 28.68
N SER A 326 -128.32 145.29 29.72
CA SER A 326 -128.97 145.56 31.03
C SER A 326 -128.32 146.66 31.87
N THR A 327 -128.79 147.89 31.65
CA THR A 327 -128.94 148.95 32.65
C THR A 327 -130.32 148.84 33.31
N VAL A 328 -130.40 149.19 34.60
CA VAL A 328 -131.62 149.50 35.40
C VAL A 328 -132.30 148.36 36.21
N ASN A 329 -132.15 148.51 37.54
CA ASN A 329 -133.02 148.14 38.68
C ASN A 329 -133.38 146.67 39.01
N ALA A 330 -132.85 146.14 40.12
CA ALA A 330 -133.46 146.17 41.47
C ALA A 330 -133.09 144.95 42.37
N ILE A 331 -132.53 145.23 43.57
CA ILE A 331 -132.88 144.69 44.92
C ILE A 331 -132.81 143.14 45.09
N SER A 332 -132.00 142.51 45.98
CA SER A 332 -131.97 142.60 47.44
C SER A 332 -130.83 141.78 48.09
N THR A 333 -130.30 142.32 49.19
CA THR A 333 -129.38 141.89 50.29
C THR A 333 -129.76 140.59 51.05
N PRO A 334 -128.94 139.94 51.96
CA PRO A 334 -128.46 140.53 53.23
C PRO A 334 -127.21 139.88 53.93
N PRO A 335 -126.83 140.34 55.17
CA PRO A 335 -125.56 140.09 55.88
C PRO A 335 -125.57 138.81 56.73
N ARG A 336 -124.38 138.33 57.15
CA ARG A 336 -124.18 136.96 57.66
C ARG A 336 -124.59 136.66 59.11
N TYR A 337 -124.66 137.63 60.04
CA TYR A 337 -124.99 137.37 61.46
C TYR A 337 -125.89 138.45 62.07
N ALA A 338 -126.88 138.01 62.87
CA ALA A 338 -127.91 138.84 63.49
C ALA A 338 -127.65 139.09 65.00
N LYS A 339 -128.32 140.09 65.58
CA LYS A 339 -128.18 140.46 67.01
C LYS A 339 -128.77 139.37 67.90
N GLY A 340 -127.98 138.84 68.84
CA GLY A 340 -128.37 137.78 69.78
C GLY A 340 -127.94 136.37 69.40
N GLU A 341 -127.15 136.18 68.32
CA GLU A 341 -126.57 134.89 67.95
C GLU A 341 -125.28 134.59 68.71
N ASP A 342 -125.08 133.32 69.04
CA ASP A 342 -123.93 132.79 69.77
C ASP A 342 -122.78 132.47 68.81
N VAL A 343 -121.62 133.09 69.02
CA VAL A 343 -120.46 133.04 68.10
C VAL A 343 -119.20 132.67 68.89
N ILE A 344 -118.37 131.80 68.31
CA ILE A 344 -117.09 131.36 68.87
C ILE A 344 -115.92 132.04 68.15
N VAL A 345 -114.91 132.45 68.93
CA VAL A 345 -113.65 132.97 68.39
C VAL A 345 -112.74 131.79 68.04
N ILE A 346 -112.38 131.66 66.76
CA ILE A 346 -111.59 130.55 66.20
C ILE A 346 -110.10 130.85 66.04
N ASP A 347 -109.66 132.04 66.43
CA ASP A 347 -108.25 132.41 66.37
C ASP A 347 -107.53 131.98 67.66
N ALA A 348 -106.67 130.96 67.55
CA ALA A 348 -105.99 130.32 68.68
C ALA A 348 -105.03 131.27 69.45
N GLU A 349 -104.62 132.38 68.83
CA GLU A 349 -103.78 133.40 69.46
C GLU A 349 -104.60 134.52 70.13
N HIS A 350 -105.93 134.53 69.97
CA HIS A 350 -106.79 135.51 70.63
C HIS A 350 -107.14 135.08 72.05
N ALA A 351 -107.12 136.03 72.98
CA ALA A 351 -107.40 135.82 74.40
C ALA A 351 -108.80 135.25 74.72
N LEU A 352 -109.70 135.18 73.74
CA LEU A 352 -111.10 134.73 73.85
C LEU A 352 -111.39 133.45 73.02
N TYR A 353 -110.34 132.73 72.59
CA TYR A 353 -110.47 131.48 71.81
C TYR A 353 -111.42 130.46 72.47
N ASP A 354 -112.29 129.86 71.66
CA ASP A 354 -113.27 128.83 72.03
C ASP A 354 -114.35 129.24 73.06
N ARG A 355 -114.46 130.54 73.38
CA ARG A 355 -115.55 131.07 74.20
C ARG A 355 -116.76 131.45 73.34
N ILE A 356 -117.95 131.21 73.87
CA ILE A 356 -119.24 131.54 73.25
C ILE A 356 -119.66 132.94 73.72
N GLY A 357 -119.95 133.84 72.79
CA GLY A 357 -120.42 135.20 73.10
C GLY A 357 -121.56 135.65 72.19
N GLN A 358 -122.38 136.57 72.69
CA GLN A 358 -123.57 137.05 71.99
C GLN A 358 -123.31 138.32 71.18
N VAL A 359 -123.75 138.34 69.92
CA VAL A 359 -123.61 139.52 69.04
C VAL A 359 -124.56 140.63 69.48
N GLU A 360 -124.01 141.79 69.89
CA GLU A 360 -124.81 142.94 70.33
C GLU A 360 -125.05 143.98 69.23
N ARG A 361 -124.06 144.21 68.34
CA ARG A 361 -124.14 145.22 67.26
C ARG A 361 -123.10 145.00 66.16
N CYS A 362 -123.45 145.30 64.91
CA CYS A 362 -122.52 145.32 63.77
C CYS A 362 -122.22 146.76 63.31
N VAL A 363 -120.96 147.06 62.97
CA VAL A 363 -120.54 148.38 62.44
C VAL A 363 -119.67 148.19 61.20
N LYS A 364 -120.08 148.80 60.08
CA LYS A 364 -119.36 148.77 58.79
C LYS A 364 -118.50 150.03 58.64
N LYS A 365 -117.18 149.88 58.51
CA LYS A 365 -116.24 151.01 58.33
C LYS A 365 -116.10 151.39 56.84
N ARG A 366 -115.67 152.64 56.57
CA ARG A 366 -115.64 153.25 55.21
C ARG A 366 -114.85 152.47 54.15
N ASP A 367 -113.89 151.63 54.54
CA ASP A 367 -113.13 150.75 53.62
C ASP A 367 -113.81 149.39 53.35
N GLY A 368 -115.10 149.25 53.66
CA GLY A 368 -115.90 148.04 53.36
C GLY A 368 -115.74 146.89 54.35
N SER A 369 -114.81 146.97 55.31
CA SER A 369 -114.64 145.96 56.37
C SER A 369 -115.71 146.09 57.46
N VAL A 370 -116.31 144.95 57.84
CA VAL A 370 -117.35 144.84 58.89
C VAL A 370 -116.71 144.32 60.17
N LYS A 371 -116.97 144.98 61.32
CA LYS A 371 -116.59 144.49 62.65
C LYS A 371 -117.85 144.25 63.50
N TYR A 372 -117.80 143.20 64.31
CA TYR A 372 -118.88 142.80 65.20
C TYR A 372 -118.50 143.11 66.65
N SER A 373 -119.44 143.68 67.40
CA SER A 373 -119.32 143.83 68.86
C SER A 373 -120.04 142.64 69.50
N VAL A 374 -119.28 141.80 70.19
CA VAL A 374 -119.76 140.56 70.80
C VAL A 374 -119.53 140.71 72.31
N SER A 375 -120.57 140.48 73.12
CA SER A 375 -120.42 140.46 74.58
C SER A 375 -120.13 139.06 75.07
N PHE A 376 -119.13 138.98 75.95
CA PHE A 376 -118.74 137.77 76.66
C PHE A 376 -118.87 138.07 78.15
N ASP A 377 -119.77 137.37 78.85
CA ASP A 377 -119.98 137.46 80.30
C ASP A 377 -120.07 138.89 80.89
N GLY A 378 -120.70 139.82 80.15
CA GLY A 378 -120.95 141.21 80.58
C GLY A 378 -119.93 142.24 80.10
N GLU A 379 -118.85 141.83 79.44
CA GLU A 379 -117.86 142.73 78.83
C GLU A 379 -117.89 142.64 77.28
N THR A 380 -117.93 143.79 76.60
CA THR A 380 -118.12 143.87 75.14
C THR A 380 -116.78 143.99 74.40
N TYR A 381 -116.50 143.06 73.47
CA TYR A 381 -115.30 143.04 72.63
C TYR A 381 -115.63 143.27 71.15
N THR A 382 -114.80 144.06 70.45
CA THR A 382 -115.02 144.39 69.03
C THR A 382 -114.05 143.62 68.13
N LEU A 383 -114.55 142.61 67.42
CA LEU A 383 -113.75 141.66 66.64
C LEU A 383 -114.07 141.74 65.12
N PRO A 384 -113.07 141.58 64.24
CA PRO A 384 -113.29 141.49 62.79
C PRO A 384 -113.91 140.14 62.36
N ASP A 385 -114.65 140.14 61.25
CA ASP A 385 -115.36 138.95 60.70
C ASP A 385 -114.46 137.72 60.49
N ARG A 386 -113.18 137.92 60.14
CA ARG A 386 -112.26 136.80 59.80
C ARG A 386 -111.90 135.88 60.96
N ILE A 387 -112.15 136.29 62.20
CA ILE A 387 -111.79 135.50 63.40
C ILE A 387 -113.02 134.98 64.16
N LEU A 388 -114.21 135.18 63.60
CA LEU A 388 -115.48 134.77 64.18
C LEU A 388 -116.12 133.66 63.34
N ARG A 389 -116.63 132.63 64.01
CA ARG A 389 -117.43 131.57 63.40
C ARG A 389 -118.65 131.32 64.28
N LEU A 390 -119.79 131.03 63.67
CA LEU A 390 -120.95 130.50 64.40
C LEU A 390 -120.52 129.36 65.31
N ALA A 391 -121.01 129.39 66.55
CA ALA A 391 -120.85 128.30 67.51
C ALA A 391 -121.43 126.99 66.97
#